data_AF-A0A0F0LE87-F1
#
_entry.id   AF-A0A0F0LE87-F1
#
_cell.length_a   1.000
_cell.length_b   1.000
_cell.length_c   1.000
_cell.angle_alpha   90.00
_cell.angle_beta   90.00
_cell.angle_gamma   90.00
#
_symmetry.space_group_name_H-M   'P 1'
#
loop_
_entity.id
_entity.type
_entity.pdbx_description
1 polymer ?
#
loop_
_entity_poly.entity_id
_entity_poly.type
_entity_poly.pdbx_seq_one_letter_code
_entity_poly.pdbx_strand_id
1 'polypeptide(L)'
;MPDASPPAVRYLALAQVAELLGVQVDEIVELIMQSRLRGARLGAPAVWRVEEASIAEYLAEQAEDARRRALWRQANAASFPELWGPPVRLGE
;
A
#
# COMPACT_ATOMS: atom_id res chain seq x y z
N MET A 1 -31.86 -21.72 -0.62
CA MET A 1 -30.70 -20.86 -0.91
C MET A 1 -30.28 -20.24 0.40
N PRO A 2 -28.99 -20.29 0.82
CA PRO A 2 -28.58 -19.60 2.02
C PRO A 2 -28.70 -18.09 1.78
N ASP A 3 -29.43 -17.42 2.67
CA ASP A 3 -29.53 -15.97 2.77
C ASP A 3 -28.16 -15.46 3.22
N ALA A 4 -27.28 -15.13 2.27
CA ALA A 4 -26.00 -14.54 2.58
C ALA A 4 -26.26 -13.06 2.89
N SER A 5 -26.61 -12.76 4.15
CA SER A 5 -26.55 -11.40 4.67
C SER A 5 -25.20 -10.79 4.28
N PRO A 6 -25.16 -9.55 3.76
CA PRO A 6 -23.92 -8.90 3.40
C PRO A 6 -22.98 -8.90 4.62
N PRO A 7 -21.67 -9.16 4.45
CA PRO A 7 -20.75 -9.23 5.56
C PRO A 7 -20.80 -7.91 6.33
N ALA A 8 -21.04 -8.00 7.64
CA ALA A 8 -21.07 -6.82 8.49
C ALA A 8 -19.72 -6.09 8.42
N VAL A 9 -19.74 -4.78 8.22
CA VAL A 9 -18.53 -3.96 8.17
C VAL A 9 -17.83 -4.04 9.53
N ARG A 10 -16.59 -4.51 9.52
CA ARG A 10 -15.75 -4.64 10.71
C ARG A 10 -14.87 -3.42 10.90
N TYR A 11 -14.83 -2.96 12.14
CA TYR A 11 -14.08 -1.78 12.55
C TYR A 11 -13.06 -2.13 13.63
N LEU A 12 -11.81 -1.78 13.41
CA LEU A 12 -10.70 -2.02 14.32
C LEU A 12 -10.28 -0.72 15.02
N ALA A 13 -9.77 -0.83 16.24
CA ALA A 13 -9.16 0.30 16.93
C ALA A 13 -7.79 0.63 16.31
N LEU A 14 -7.40 1.91 16.33
CA LEU A 14 -6.10 2.36 15.81
C LEU A 14 -4.92 1.55 16.36
N ALA A 15 -4.90 1.29 17.68
CA ALA A 15 -3.85 0.51 18.32
C ALA A 15 -3.74 -0.93 17.79
N GLN A 16 -4.87 -1.56 17.45
CA GLN A 16 -4.86 -2.91 16.88
C GLN A 16 -4.36 -2.92 15.45
N VAL A 17 -4.71 -1.90 14.66
CA VAL A 17 -4.19 -1.77 13.30
C VAL A 17 -2.68 -1.48 13.31
N ALA A 18 -2.23 -0.62 14.21
CA ALA A 18 -0.82 -0.33 14.43
C ALA A 18 -0.04 -1.60 14.79
N GLU A 19 -0.55 -2.40 15.72
CA GLU A 19 0.04 -3.70 16.08
C GLU A 19 0.06 -4.68 14.89
N LEU A 20 -1.03 -4.78 14.14
CA LEU A 20 -1.14 -5.67 12.98
C LEU A 20 -0.16 -5.31 11.86
N LEU A 21 0.06 -4.02 11.63
CA LEU A 21 0.95 -3.52 10.58
C LEU A 21 2.40 -3.34 11.07
N GLY A 22 2.66 -3.45 12.38
CA GLY A 22 3.98 -3.22 12.96
C GLY A 22 4.44 -1.76 12.88
N VAL A 23 3.50 -0.81 12.93
CA VAL A 23 3.75 0.63 12.82
C VAL A 23 3.23 1.37 14.05
N GLN A 24 3.52 2.68 14.15
CA GLN A 24 3.04 3.51 15.24
C GLN A 24 1.58 3.94 15.02
N VAL A 25 0.86 4.20 16.11
CA VAL A 25 -0.54 4.69 16.05
C VAL A 25 -0.64 6.03 15.30
N ASP A 26 0.34 6.91 15.46
CA ASP A 26 0.38 8.21 14.78
C ASP A 26 0.42 8.05 13.25
N GLU A 27 1.18 7.08 12.75
CA GLU A 27 1.23 6.77 11.32
C GLU A 27 -0.13 6.28 10.79
N ILE A 28 -0.89 5.52 11.59
CA ILE A 28 -2.25 5.13 11.21
C ILE A 28 -3.16 6.37 11.12
N VAL A 29 -3.00 7.34 12.03
CA VAL A 29 -3.76 8.60 11.95
C VAL A 29 -3.38 9.37 10.69
N GLU A 30 -2.10 9.46 10.35
CA GLU A 30 -1.64 10.08 9.11
C GLU A 30 -2.22 9.40 7.87
N LEU A 31 -2.23 8.06 7.83
CA LEU A 31 -2.84 7.30 6.72
C LEU A 31 -4.34 7.59 6.56
N ILE A 32 -5.07 7.79 7.67
CA ILE A 32 -6.47 8.20 7.62
C ILE A 32 -6.60 9.63 7.11
N MET A 33 -5.77 10.56 7.58
CA MET A 33 -5.77 11.95 7.13
C MET A 33 -5.43 12.08 5.64
N GLN A 34 -4.55 11.21 5.13
CA GLN A 34 -4.18 11.11 3.72
C GLN A 34 -5.22 10.39 2.86
N SER A 35 -6.36 9.96 3.43
CA SER A 35 -7.38 9.15 2.77
C SER A 35 -6.89 7.80 2.23
N ARG A 36 -5.75 7.29 2.74
CA ARG A 36 -5.23 5.96 2.36
C ARG A 36 -5.90 4.83 3.15
N LEU A 37 -6.35 5.13 4.37
CA LEU A 37 -7.18 4.24 5.18
C LEU A 37 -8.53 4.88 5.46
N ARG A 38 -9.61 4.11 5.35
CA ARG A 38 -10.96 4.56 5.72
C ARG A 38 -11.11 4.52 7.24
N GLY A 39 -11.18 5.71 7.84
CA GLY A 39 -11.43 5.91 9.26
C GLY A 39 -12.81 6.49 9.55
N ALA A 40 -13.46 6.03 10.61
CA ALA A 40 -14.71 6.57 11.13
C ALA A 40 -14.58 6.92 12.62
N ARG A 41 -15.13 8.06 13.02
CA ARG A 41 -15.24 8.42 14.44
C ARG A 41 -16.53 7.82 15.00
N LEU A 42 -16.40 6.86 15.91
CA LEU A 42 -17.53 6.12 16.48
C LEU A 42 -17.59 6.31 18.01
N GLY A 43 -18.81 6.38 18.56
CA GLY A 43 -19.08 6.44 20.00
C GLY A 43 -19.12 7.86 20.62
N ALA A 44 -19.30 7.89 21.94
CA ALA A 44 -19.26 9.09 22.78
C ALA A 44 -18.42 8.81 24.04
N PRO A 45 -17.19 9.35 24.16
CA PRO A 45 -16.53 10.27 23.24
C PRO A 45 -16.17 9.61 21.90
N ALA A 46 -16.04 10.43 20.86
CA ALA A 46 -15.76 9.97 19.50
C ALA A 46 -14.34 9.40 19.40
N VAL A 47 -14.21 8.11 19.11
CA VAL A 47 -12.93 7.42 18.94
C VAL A 47 -12.77 6.97 17.48
N TRP A 48 -11.59 7.18 16.92
CA TRP A 48 -11.25 6.72 15.58
C TRP A 48 -11.24 5.18 15.50
N ARG A 49 -11.88 4.68 14.46
CA ARG A 49 -11.92 3.27 14.10
C ARG A 49 -11.62 3.12 12.61
N VAL A 50 -10.88 2.09 12.25
CA VAL A 50 -10.48 1.82 10.87
C VAL A 50 -11.30 0.68 10.33
N GLU A 51 -11.80 0.81 9.11
CA GLU A 51 -12.50 -0.26 8.42
C GLU A 51 -11.53 -1.39 8.02
N GLU A 52 -11.81 -2.63 8.43
CA GLU A 52 -10.94 -3.79 8.19
C GLU A 52 -10.70 -4.03 6.69
N ALA A 53 -11.73 -3.89 5.86
CA ALA A 53 -11.63 -4.05 4.42
C ALA A 53 -10.65 -3.05 3.79
N SER A 54 -10.62 -1.81 4.28
CA SER A 54 -9.71 -0.78 3.79
C SER A 54 -8.24 -1.12 4.06
N ILE A 55 -7.94 -1.89 5.12
CA ILE A 55 -6.58 -2.34 5.43
C ILE A 55 -6.12 -3.35 4.37
N ALA A 56 -6.98 -4.30 4.01
CA ALA A 56 -6.68 -5.28 2.97
C ALA A 56 -6.48 -4.61 1.59
N GLU A 57 -7.31 -3.64 1.25
CA GLU A 57 -7.16 -2.83 0.03
C GLU A 57 -5.81 -2.08 0.02
N TYR A 58 -5.46 -1.42 1.13
CA TYR A 58 -4.19 -0.70 1.26
C TYR A 58 -2.97 -1.62 1.10
N LEU A 59 -2.99 -2.80 1.74
CA LEU A 59 -1.89 -3.77 1.63
C LEU A 59 -1.73 -4.32 0.22
N ALA A 60 -2.84 -4.54 -0.49
CA ALA A 60 -2.80 -4.96 -1.89
C ALA A 60 -2.15 -3.90 -2.79
N GLU A 61 -2.49 -2.61 -2.58
CA GLU A 61 -1.85 -1.48 -3.26
C GLU A 61 -0.34 -1.44 -2.98
N GLN A 62 0.07 -1.56 -1.70
CA GLN A 62 1.49 -1.57 -1.32
C GLN A 62 2.27 -2.74 -1.95
N ALA A 63 1.66 -3.93 -2.00
CA ALA A 63 2.26 -5.10 -2.62
C ALA A 63 2.48 -4.90 -4.13
N GLU A 64 1.50 -4.31 -4.81
CA GLU A 64 1.61 -4.02 -6.25
C GLU A 64 2.66 -2.94 -6.54
N ASP A 65 2.74 -1.89 -5.73
CA ASP A 65 3.79 -0.88 -5.84
C ASP A 65 5.19 -1.46 -5.61
N ALA A 66 5.33 -2.39 -4.65
CA ALA A 66 6.58 -3.11 -4.42
C ALA A 66 6.93 -4.02 -5.61
N ARG A 67 5.93 -4.71 -6.18
CA ARG A 67 6.09 -5.55 -7.36
C ARG A 67 6.56 -4.73 -8.57
N ARG A 68 5.91 -3.60 -8.84
CA ARG A 68 6.27 -2.70 -9.95
C ARG A 68 7.70 -2.18 -9.81
N ARG A 69 8.10 -1.78 -8.61
CA ARG A 69 9.49 -1.35 -8.31
C ARG A 69 10.50 -2.49 -8.48
N ALA A 70 10.17 -3.71 -8.07
CA ALA A 70 11.04 -4.87 -8.26
C ALA A 70 11.25 -5.20 -9.74
N LEU A 71 10.18 -5.16 -10.54
CA LEU A 71 10.25 -5.36 -11.99
C LEU A 71 11.07 -4.27 -12.68
N TRP A 72 10.91 -3.00 -12.27
CA TRP A 72 11.71 -1.91 -12.80
C TRP A 72 13.21 -2.09 -12.49
N ARG A 73 13.56 -2.53 -11.27
CA ARG A 73 14.95 -2.85 -10.91
C ARG A 73 15.53 -3.99 -11.75
N GLN A 74 14.76 -5.05 -12.03
CA GLN A 74 15.21 -6.14 -12.91
C GLN A 74 15.35 -5.70 -14.37
N ALA A 75 14.41 -4.91 -14.89
CA ALA A 75 14.49 -4.40 -16.27
C ALA A 75 15.70 -3.46 -16.46
N ASN A 76 16.01 -2.64 -15.45
CA ASN A 76 17.20 -1.79 -15.46
C ASN A 76 18.50 -2.62 -15.37
N ALA A 77 18.53 -3.63 -14.49
CA ALA A 77 19.66 -4.56 -14.39
C ALA A 77 19.87 -5.42 -15.65
N ALA A 78 18.81 -5.69 -16.43
CA ALA A 78 18.90 -6.41 -17.71
C ALA A 78 19.18 -5.48 -18.91
N SER A 79 19.17 -4.16 -18.71
CA SER A 79 19.52 -3.17 -19.75
C SER A 79 21.04 -2.98 -19.78
N PHE A 80 21.73 -3.86 -20.50
CA PHE A 80 23.18 -3.85 -20.72
C PHE A 80 23.57 -3.09 -22.01
N PRO A 81 24.83 -2.61 -22.13
CA PRO A 81 25.18 -1.28 -22.64
C PRO A 81 25.57 -1.22 -24.14
N GLU A 82 25.28 -2.24 -24.95
CA GLU A 82 25.74 -2.24 -26.35
C GLU A 82 24.94 -1.29 -27.27
N LEU A 83 23.87 -0.65 -26.78
CA LEU A 83 22.93 0.15 -27.58
C LEU A 83 23.21 1.66 -27.69
N TRP A 84 24.24 2.21 -27.03
CA TRP A 84 24.67 3.61 -27.23
C TRP A 84 25.88 3.79 -28.16
N GLY A 85 26.22 2.73 -28.91
CA GLY A 85 27.00 2.80 -30.14
C GLY A 85 28.50 2.51 -29.98
N PRO A 86 29.13 1.82 -30.95
CA PRO A 86 30.59 1.70 -30.99
C PRO A 86 31.22 3.07 -31.26
N PRO A 87 32.44 3.35 -30.75
CA PRO A 87 33.13 4.60 -31.04
C PRO A 87 33.32 4.71 -32.57
N VAL A 88 32.80 5.79 -33.16
CA VAL A 88 33.06 6.11 -34.57
C VAL A 88 34.58 6.21 -34.73
N ARG A 89 35.17 5.30 -35.52
CA ARG A 89 36.57 5.44 -35.91
C ARG A 89 36.61 6.44 -37.05
N LEU A 90 37.11 7.64 -36.77
CA LEU A 90 37.45 8.64 -37.77
C LEU A 90 38.98 8.59 -37.98
N GLY A 91 39.42 8.27 -39.21
CA GLY A 91 40.81 8.17 -39.65
C GLY A 91 41.07 6.83 -40.36
N GLU A 92 41.60 6.75 -41.58
CA GLU A 92 42.29 7.68 -42.50
C GLU A 92 41.80 7.46 -43.94
#